data_AF-A0A7W5E426-F1
#
_entry.id   AF-A0A7W5E426-F1
#
_cell.length_a   1.000
_cell.length_b   1.000
_cell.length_c   1.000
_cell.angle_alpha   90.00
_cell.angle_beta   90.00
_cell.angle_gamma   90.00
#
_symmetry.space_group_name_H-M   'P 1'
#
loop_
_entity.id
_entity.type
_entity.pdbx_description
1 polymer ?
#
loop_
_entity_poly.entity_id
_entity_poly.type
_entity_poly.pdbx_seq_one_letter_code
_entity_poly.pdbx_strand_id
1 'polypeptide(L)'
;MGLDFHCNNIGCVENVDITSGDGAGRVGLDLQRGWPGPCLIKHVSITGFDVGIAASHREYSLVFSNIRLQEQRVAGITNNGNVLSLENVVSENSVPAVRNNGGGLVVLINSQLRGGAPENVAIESENASIYLRNIDVDGYSASLVETRRGKDNLATTLTRLQNIHVDEHFTEPLDHAFESIGSGSLKLPIKRTPEIPFPAVSKWVNVRDFEHLVKNGDWASAIQAAVDSGPELVYFPDGPKYSIGKDVILRGPVRTLLGGSPKASIENDADDPENSAAIVLDADLPMVQFHMLASDHIKQDSPTTLLLRHCNSDHISAGPNCGELFIEDTGGKFRFSKHQRVWARQLNPETKGVPEIINDGGQLWVLGLKTEYISTKIENLGGAQTEVLGGLMYPVHPLIDESLPMFVNRDSDISLIHGCSVYKKNHKIYMLDTQAGETREHRDWHWIFGRPITNLYRSVRP
;
A
#
# COMPACT_ATOMS: atom_id res chain seq x y z
N MET A 1 21.72 -9.44 -14.49
CA MET A 1 20.86 -8.80 -13.47
C MET A 1 20.58 -7.39 -13.97
N GLY A 2 19.33 -6.94 -13.96
CA GLY A 2 18.97 -5.57 -14.36
C GLY A 2 19.14 -4.58 -13.21
N LEU A 3 18.42 -4.80 -12.12
CA LEU A 3 18.46 -4.01 -10.89
C LEU A 3 18.38 -4.93 -9.67
N ASP A 4 19.36 -4.85 -8.78
CA ASP A 4 19.30 -5.39 -7.41
C ASP A 4 18.84 -4.25 -6.49
N PHE A 5 17.62 -4.36 -5.98
CA PHE A 5 16.98 -3.29 -5.20
C PHE A 5 16.72 -3.75 -3.77
N HIS A 6 17.08 -2.89 -2.83
CA HIS A 6 16.81 -3.10 -1.41
C HIS A 6 16.31 -1.81 -0.79
N CYS A 7 15.25 -1.92 0.00
CA CYS A 7 14.57 -0.83 0.66
C CYS A 7 13.98 -1.34 1.98
N ASN A 8 13.92 -0.48 2.99
CA ASN A 8 13.15 -0.71 4.20
C ASN A 8 12.24 0.50 4.45
N ASN A 9 11.01 0.24 4.86
CA ASN A 9 9.99 1.21 5.27
C ASN A 9 9.41 2.11 4.17
N ILE A 10 10.25 2.90 3.51
CA ILE A 10 9.83 3.86 2.47
C ILE A 10 10.90 3.87 1.39
N GLY A 11 10.47 3.67 0.15
CA GLY A 11 11.31 3.73 -1.01
C GLY A 11 10.67 3.03 -2.20
N CYS A 12 11.09 3.46 -3.39
CA CYS A 12 10.44 3.04 -4.62
C CYS A 12 11.41 2.83 -5.78
N VAL A 13 10.91 2.11 -6.78
CA VAL A 13 11.39 2.15 -8.17
C VAL A 13 10.22 2.61 -9.01
N GLU A 14 10.33 3.80 -9.61
CA GLU A 14 9.23 4.40 -10.34
C GLU A 14 9.64 4.91 -11.73
N ASN A 15 8.82 4.64 -12.75
CA ASN A 15 9.01 5.09 -14.13
C ASN A 15 10.35 4.63 -14.73
N VAL A 16 10.60 3.32 -14.69
CA VAL A 16 11.87 2.69 -15.12
C VAL A 16 11.63 1.57 -16.12
N ASP A 17 12.38 1.59 -17.22
CA ASP A 17 12.50 0.44 -18.13
C ASP A 17 13.79 -0.35 -17.82
N ILE A 18 13.66 -1.65 -17.58
CA ILE A 18 14.75 -2.58 -17.32
C ILE A 18 14.85 -3.56 -18.49
N THR A 19 15.86 -3.40 -19.34
CA THR A 19 15.99 -4.17 -20.59
C THR A 19 17.32 -4.92 -20.65
N SER A 20 17.28 -6.21 -21.01
CA SER A 20 18.47 -6.98 -21.39
C SER A 20 18.77 -6.76 -22.87
N GLY A 21 19.89 -6.10 -23.19
CA GLY A 21 20.20 -5.75 -24.59
C GLY A 21 20.43 -6.95 -25.52
N ASP A 22 20.94 -8.07 -24.98
CA ASP A 22 21.18 -9.32 -25.71
C ASP A 22 20.10 -10.39 -25.46
N GLY A 23 19.08 -10.07 -24.66
CA GLY A 23 18.08 -11.04 -24.23
C GLY A 23 18.62 -12.21 -23.41
N ALA A 24 19.82 -12.14 -22.81
CA ALA A 24 20.41 -13.22 -22.00
C ALA A 24 20.42 -12.90 -20.49
N GLY A 25 19.74 -11.84 -20.06
CA GLY A 25 19.68 -11.44 -18.66
C GLY A 25 19.05 -12.52 -17.76
N ARG A 26 19.58 -12.71 -16.55
CA ARG A 26 19.04 -13.68 -15.57
C ARG A 26 17.77 -13.17 -14.89
N VAL A 27 17.88 -12.10 -14.10
CA VAL A 27 16.74 -11.48 -13.39
C VAL A 27 16.69 -10.00 -13.74
N GLY A 28 15.51 -9.49 -14.05
CA GLY A 28 15.27 -8.07 -14.32
C GLY A 28 15.35 -7.25 -13.03
N LEU A 29 14.38 -7.44 -12.14
CA LEU A 29 14.35 -6.83 -10.80
C LEU A 29 14.54 -7.91 -9.72
N ASP A 30 15.63 -7.80 -8.98
CA ASP A 30 16.00 -8.70 -7.90
C ASP A 30 15.69 -8.08 -6.53
N LEU A 31 14.79 -8.75 -5.81
CA LEU A 31 14.33 -8.48 -4.45
C LEU A 31 14.57 -9.74 -3.59
N GLN A 32 15.66 -10.47 -3.84
CA GLN A 32 16.01 -11.68 -3.10
C GLN A 32 17.06 -11.45 -2.02
N ARG A 33 17.60 -10.22 -1.91
CA ARG A 33 18.42 -9.86 -0.74
C ARG A 33 17.58 -9.86 0.52
N GLY A 34 18.24 -10.20 1.64
CA GLY A 34 17.62 -10.35 2.94
C GLY A 34 16.70 -9.19 3.30
N TRP A 35 15.43 -9.52 3.53
CA TRP A 35 14.37 -8.64 4.03
C TRP A 35 14.12 -7.42 3.15
N PRO A 36 13.59 -7.62 1.93
CA PRO A 36 13.22 -6.51 1.06
C PRO A 36 11.87 -5.92 1.50
N GLY A 37 11.79 -4.59 1.57
CA GLY A 37 10.54 -3.84 1.70
C GLY A 37 10.23 -3.28 3.10
N PRO A 38 9.02 -2.73 3.32
CA PRO A 38 8.03 -2.49 2.28
C PRO A 38 8.58 -1.47 1.29
N CYS A 39 8.21 -1.61 0.02
CA CYS A 39 8.58 -0.69 -1.03
C CYS A 39 7.52 -0.69 -2.14
N LEU A 40 7.49 0.41 -2.91
CA LEU A 40 6.60 0.57 -4.05
C LEU A 40 7.37 0.43 -5.36
N ILE A 41 6.98 -0.52 -6.19
CA ILE A 41 7.48 -0.65 -7.56
C ILE A 41 6.35 -0.23 -8.51
N LYS A 42 6.49 0.90 -9.19
CA LYS A 42 5.38 1.49 -9.95
C LYS A 42 5.83 1.92 -11.35
N HIS A 43 5.03 1.63 -12.37
CA HIS A 43 5.34 2.01 -13.75
C HIS A 43 6.71 1.46 -14.21
N VAL A 44 6.88 0.14 -14.09
CA VAL A 44 8.13 -0.54 -14.45
C VAL A 44 7.89 -1.53 -15.58
N SER A 45 8.69 -1.43 -16.64
CA SER A 45 8.71 -2.40 -17.74
C SER A 45 9.98 -3.25 -17.66
N ILE A 46 9.87 -4.57 -17.84
CA ILE A 46 11.01 -5.49 -17.79
C ILE A 46 11.00 -6.42 -19.01
N THR A 47 12.09 -6.39 -19.80
CA THR A 47 12.18 -7.14 -21.07
C THR A 47 13.48 -7.94 -21.21
N GLY A 48 13.37 -9.20 -21.63
CA GLY A 48 14.50 -10.01 -22.11
C GLY A 48 15.28 -10.79 -21.04
N PHE A 49 14.67 -11.11 -19.90
CA PHE A 49 15.32 -11.83 -18.79
C PHE A 49 14.84 -13.28 -18.64
N ASP A 50 15.52 -14.17 -17.91
CA ASP A 50 14.93 -15.47 -17.56
C ASP A 50 13.72 -15.24 -16.64
N VAL A 51 13.90 -14.42 -15.60
CA VAL A 51 12.87 -14.00 -14.66
C VAL A 51 12.72 -12.48 -14.70
N GLY A 52 11.48 -11.98 -14.80
CA GLY A 52 11.21 -10.56 -14.77
C GLY A 52 11.46 -9.98 -13.38
N ILE A 53 10.73 -10.46 -12.38
CA ILE A 53 10.84 -10.06 -10.97
C ILE A 53 11.08 -11.29 -10.10
N ALA A 54 12.13 -11.26 -9.28
CA ALA A 54 12.38 -12.30 -8.29
C ALA A 54 12.30 -11.74 -6.87
N ALA A 55 11.39 -12.26 -6.05
CA ALA A 55 11.20 -11.86 -4.66
C ALA A 55 11.39 -13.04 -3.71
N SER A 56 11.95 -12.79 -2.54
CA SER A 56 12.12 -13.80 -1.48
C SER A 56 11.99 -13.17 -0.09
N HIS A 57 12.13 -14.00 0.95
CA HIS A 57 11.98 -13.66 2.37
C HIS A 57 10.53 -13.39 2.79
N ARG A 58 10.24 -13.52 4.09
CA ARG A 58 8.86 -13.44 4.62
C ARG A 58 8.52 -12.05 5.14
N GLU A 59 9.54 -11.21 5.27
CA GLU A 59 9.50 -9.91 5.90
C GLU A 59 9.04 -8.83 4.91
N TYR A 60 8.44 -7.82 5.52
CA TYR A 60 8.09 -6.50 5.03
C TYR A 60 7.10 -6.32 3.87
N SER A 61 6.76 -7.36 3.09
CA SER A 61 5.83 -7.26 1.94
C SER A 61 6.28 -6.30 0.82
N LEU A 62 5.76 -6.47 -0.38
CA LEU A 62 6.18 -5.72 -1.57
C LEU A 62 4.96 -5.31 -2.39
N VAL A 63 4.94 -4.06 -2.87
CA VAL A 63 3.81 -3.49 -3.61
C VAL A 63 4.22 -3.17 -5.04
N PHE A 64 3.40 -3.58 -6.00
CA PHE A 64 3.62 -3.40 -7.43
C PHE A 64 2.38 -2.80 -8.08
N SER A 65 2.54 -1.72 -8.85
CA SER A 65 1.42 -1.08 -9.58
C SER A 65 1.83 -0.70 -11.01
N ASN A 66 1.05 -1.15 -11.99
CA ASN A 66 1.32 -0.98 -13.42
C ASN A 66 2.69 -1.53 -13.82
N ILE A 67 2.79 -2.86 -13.87
CA ILE A 67 4.01 -3.57 -14.27
C ILE A 67 3.82 -4.18 -15.65
N ARG A 68 4.82 -4.05 -16.52
CA ARG A 68 4.86 -4.72 -17.83
C ARG A 68 6.02 -5.71 -17.89
N LEU A 69 5.74 -6.96 -18.22
CA LEU A 69 6.72 -8.05 -18.28
C LEU A 69 6.65 -8.69 -19.66
N GLN A 70 7.78 -8.71 -20.37
CA GLN A 70 7.85 -9.23 -21.73
C GLN A 70 9.11 -10.07 -21.94
N GLU A 71 9.02 -11.10 -22.78
CA GLU A 71 10.15 -11.90 -23.23
C GLU A 71 10.94 -12.57 -22.08
N GLN A 72 10.23 -12.98 -21.04
CA GLN A 72 10.78 -13.85 -20.01
C GLN A 72 10.91 -15.30 -20.49
N ARG A 73 12.00 -15.97 -20.10
CA ARG A 73 12.29 -17.37 -20.51
C ARG A 73 12.02 -18.43 -19.45
N VAL A 74 11.74 -18.02 -18.21
CA VAL A 74 11.46 -18.92 -17.09
C VAL A 74 10.15 -18.56 -16.38
N ALA A 75 9.96 -17.30 -16.00
CA ALA A 75 8.70 -16.80 -15.44
C ALA A 75 8.65 -15.27 -15.47
N GLY A 76 7.45 -14.68 -15.53
CA GLY A 76 7.26 -13.24 -15.32
C GLY A 76 7.71 -12.83 -13.91
N ILE A 77 7.10 -13.44 -12.89
CA ILE A 77 7.35 -13.17 -11.47
C ILE A 77 7.61 -14.50 -10.75
N THR A 78 8.64 -14.54 -9.91
CA THR A 78 8.83 -15.62 -8.94
C THR A 78 8.80 -15.07 -7.52
N ASN A 79 7.94 -15.61 -6.67
CA ASN A 79 7.86 -15.31 -5.25
C ASN A 79 8.21 -16.55 -4.43
N ASN A 80 9.14 -16.41 -3.49
CA ASN A 80 9.49 -17.46 -2.54
C ASN A 80 9.36 -16.94 -1.09
N GLY A 81 8.14 -17.02 -0.56
CA GLY A 81 7.83 -16.71 0.84
C GLY A 81 7.37 -15.30 1.15
N ASN A 82 7.47 -14.32 0.23
CA ASN A 82 7.09 -12.93 0.49
C ASN A 82 5.58 -12.71 0.30
N VAL A 83 5.06 -11.56 0.75
CA VAL A 83 3.73 -11.07 0.40
C VAL A 83 3.88 -10.06 -0.74
N LEU A 84 3.29 -10.35 -1.90
CA LEU A 84 3.26 -9.44 -3.04
C LEU A 84 1.84 -8.91 -3.25
N SER A 85 1.67 -7.60 -3.22
CA SER A 85 0.44 -6.92 -3.63
C SER A 85 0.63 -6.32 -5.02
N LEU A 86 -0.05 -6.86 -6.03
CA LEU A 86 0.15 -6.55 -7.44
C LEU A 86 -1.14 -6.02 -8.08
N GLU A 87 -1.08 -4.81 -8.61
CA GLU A 87 -2.16 -4.17 -9.36
C GLU A 87 -1.73 -3.90 -10.80
N ASN A 88 -2.59 -4.25 -11.76
CA ASN A 88 -2.38 -3.95 -13.18
C ASN A 88 -1.04 -4.47 -13.72
N VAL A 89 -0.80 -5.77 -13.55
CA VAL A 89 0.31 -6.47 -14.20
C VAL A 89 -0.11 -6.90 -15.59
N VAL A 90 0.70 -6.56 -16.59
CA VAL A 90 0.60 -7.08 -17.96
C VAL A 90 1.81 -7.97 -18.20
N SER A 91 1.58 -9.28 -18.30
CA SER A 91 2.60 -10.27 -18.65
C SER A 91 2.32 -10.81 -20.05
N GLU A 92 3.25 -10.59 -20.97
CA GLU A 92 3.19 -11.11 -22.35
C GLU A 92 4.36 -12.07 -22.57
N ASN A 93 4.13 -13.34 -22.23
CA ASN A 93 5.17 -14.35 -22.11
C ASN A 93 4.64 -15.73 -22.51
N SER A 94 5.52 -16.60 -23.05
CA SER A 94 5.17 -18.01 -23.28
C SER A 94 5.28 -18.87 -22.01
N VAL A 95 6.01 -18.39 -21.01
CA VAL A 95 6.25 -19.04 -19.70
C VAL A 95 5.25 -18.56 -18.65
N PRO A 96 5.12 -19.25 -17.49
CA PRO A 96 4.21 -18.81 -16.43
C PRO A 96 4.41 -17.34 -16.05
N ALA A 97 3.31 -16.61 -15.90
CA ALA A 97 3.37 -15.21 -15.51
C ALA A 97 3.74 -15.07 -14.02
N VAL A 98 3.24 -15.95 -13.16
CA VAL A 98 3.52 -15.93 -11.72
C VAL A 98 3.81 -17.34 -11.22
N ARG A 99 4.91 -17.50 -10.48
CA ARG A 99 5.21 -18.68 -9.65
C ARG A 99 5.30 -18.26 -8.19
N ASN A 100 4.42 -18.78 -7.35
CA ASN A 100 4.32 -18.44 -5.94
C ASN A 100 4.59 -19.67 -5.06
N ASN A 101 5.60 -19.57 -4.19
CA ASN A 101 6.13 -20.69 -3.43
C ASN A 101 6.47 -20.30 -1.98
N GLY A 102 6.84 -21.30 -1.17
CA GLY A 102 7.55 -21.08 0.10
C GLY A 102 6.73 -20.45 1.23
N GLY A 103 5.40 -20.59 1.18
CA GLY A 103 4.48 -19.88 2.08
C GLY A 103 4.31 -18.40 1.73
N GLY A 104 4.54 -18.03 0.47
CA GLY A 104 4.25 -16.69 -0.04
C GLY A 104 2.75 -16.43 -0.15
N LEU A 105 2.38 -15.15 -0.14
CA LEU A 105 1.03 -14.68 -0.45
C LEU A 105 1.13 -13.78 -1.67
N VAL A 106 0.38 -14.07 -2.72
CA VAL A 106 0.24 -13.18 -3.88
C VAL A 106 -1.18 -12.66 -3.93
N VAL A 107 -1.33 -11.34 -3.91
CA VAL A 107 -2.57 -10.64 -4.23
C VAL A 107 -2.38 -10.04 -5.62
N LEU A 108 -3.14 -10.50 -6.61
CA LEU A 108 -3.07 -10.01 -7.99
C LEU A 108 -4.44 -9.48 -8.40
N ILE A 109 -4.50 -8.22 -8.82
CA ILE A 109 -5.77 -7.57 -9.22
C ILE A 109 -5.65 -6.85 -10.57
N ASN A 110 -6.76 -6.78 -11.31
CA ASN A 110 -6.89 -6.02 -12.56
C ASN A 110 -5.77 -6.30 -13.58
N SER A 111 -5.40 -7.56 -13.78
CA SER A 111 -4.18 -7.94 -14.50
C SER A 111 -4.47 -8.81 -15.73
N GLN A 112 -3.53 -8.78 -16.69
CA GLN A 112 -3.65 -9.43 -17.99
C GLN A 112 -2.44 -10.33 -18.22
N LEU A 113 -2.66 -11.64 -18.35
CA LEU A 113 -1.63 -12.66 -18.53
C LEU A 113 -1.83 -13.30 -19.91
N ARG A 114 -0.96 -12.98 -20.87
CA ARG A 114 -1.17 -13.31 -22.29
C ARG A 114 0.05 -13.98 -22.92
N GLY A 115 -0.16 -14.55 -24.10
CA GLY A 115 0.88 -15.13 -24.97
C GLY A 115 1.37 -16.52 -24.54
N GLY A 116 0.82 -17.08 -23.47
CA GLY A 116 1.26 -18.34 -22.86
C GLY A 116 1.45 -19.49 -23.85
N ALA A 117 2.28 -20.46 -23.48
CA ALA A 117 2.36 -21.73 -24.20
C ALA A 117 1.26 -22.70 -23.72
N PRO A 118 0.62 -23.49 -24.62
CA PRO A 118 -0.46 -24.42 -24.26
C PRO A 118 -0.09 -25.52 -23.25
N GLU A 119 1.19 -25.73 -22.98
CA GLU A 119 1.71 -26.64 -21.96
C GLU A 119 1.90 -25.97 -20.59
N ASN A 120 1.91 -24.64 -20.52
CA ASN A 120 2.16 -23.88 -19.30
C ASN A 120 0.86 -23.46 -18.62
N VAL A 121 0.94 -23.14 -17.34
CA VAL A 121 -0.13 -22.52 -16.54
C VAL A 121 0.21 -21.05 -16.34
N ALA A 122 -0.78 -20.16 -16.36
CA ALA A 122 -0.53 -18.73 -16.18
C ALA A 122 0.00 -18.42 -14.77
N ILE A 123 -0.62 -19.03 -13.75
CA ILE A 123 -0.26 -18.87 -12.35
C ILE A 123 -0.05 -20.24 -11.69
N GLU A 124 1.14 -20.46 -11.15
CA GLU A 124 1.48 -21.65 -10.36
C GLU A 124 1.64 -21.24 -8.90
N SER A 125 0.86 -21.83 -7.99
CA SER A 125 0.96 -21.58 -6.55
C SER A 125 1.15 -22.90 -5.81
N GLU A 126 2.36 -23.12 -5.28
CA GLU A 126 2.74 -24.37 -4.60
C GLU A 126 3.13 -24.10 -3.15
N ASN A 127 2.43 -24.74 -2.21
CA ASN A 127 2.62 -24.52 -0.77
C ASN A 127 2.56 -23.03 -0.37
N ALA A 128 1.69 -22.28 -1.04
CA ALA A 128 1.56 -20.84 -0.93
C ALA A 128 0.08 -20.43 -1.07
N SER A 129 -0.21 -19.16 -0.80
CA SER A 129 -1.55 -18.58 -0.87
C SER A 129 -1.68 -17.59 -1.99
N ILE A 130 -2.88 -17.49 -2.55
CA ILE A 130 -3.19 -16.51 -3.57
C ILE A 130 -4.55 -15.87 -3.34
N TYR A 131 -4.67 -14.62 -3.77
CA TYR A 131 -5.92 -13.91 -3.99
C TYR A 131 -5.86 -13.27 -5.39
N LEU A 132 -6.87 -13.50 -6.19
CA LEU A 132 -7.03 -13.02 -7.56
C LEU A 132 -8.33 -12.22 -7.66
N ARG A 133 -8.30 -11.10 -8.38
CA ARG A 133 -9.53 -10.36 -8.74
C ARG A 133 -9.40 -9.70 -10.09
N ASN A 134 -10.37 -9.92 -10.98
CA ASN A 134 -10.40 -9.37 -12.33
C ASN A 134 -9.11 -9.69 -13.11
N ILE A 135 -8.88 -10.97 -13.40
CA ILE A 135 -7.71 -11.46 -14.13
C ILE A 135 -8.12 -12.02 -15.48
N ASP A 136 -7.56 -11.48 -16.54
CA ASP A 136 -7.70 -12.01 -17.90
C ASP A 136 -6.50 -12.89 -18.25
N VAL A 137 -6.77 -14.08 -18.77
CA VAL A 137 -5.76 -15.08 -19.13
C VAL A 137 -5.97 -15.57 -20.56
N ASP A 138 -4.88 -15.58 -21.34
CA ASP A 138 -4.88 -16.04 -22.73
C ASP A 138 -3.59 -16.81 -23.09
N GLY A 139 -3.73 -17.87 -23.88
CA GLY A 139 -2.63 -18.72 -24.36
C GLY A 139 -2.19 -19.88 -23.43
N TYR A 140 -2.64 -19.94 -22.18
CA TYR A 140 -2.21 -20.95 -21.20
C TYR A 140 -3.16 -22.16 -21.11
N SER A 141 -2.66 -23.30 -20.62
CA SER A 141 -3.45 -24.52 -20.35
C SER A 141 -4.47 -24.40 -19.21
N ALA A 142 -4.27 -23.41 -18.35
CA ALA A 142 -5.07 -23.07 -17.18
C ALA A 142 -4.67 -21.67 -16.68
N SER A 143 -5.61 -20.97 -16.05
CA SER A 143 -5.35 -19.69 -15.38
C SER A 143 -4.64 -19.87 -14.04
N LEU A 144 -4.96 -20.93 -13.30
CA LEU A 144 -4.36 -21.21 -12.00
C LEU A 144 -4.21 -22.71 -11.76
N VAL A 145 -3.09 -23.11 -11.17
CA VAL A 145 -2.93 -24.41 -10.50
C VAL A 145 -2.39 -24.17 -9.10
N GLU A 146 -3.16 -24.62 -8.11
CA GLU A 146 -2.78 -24.63 -6.70
C GLU A 146 -2.45 -26.05 -6.25
N THR A 147 -1.26 -26.22 -5.66
CA THR A 147 -0.84 -27.50 -5.10
C THR A 147 -0.34 -27.36 -3.68
N ARG A 148 -0.56 -28.42 -2.89
CA ARG A 148 -0.03 -28.54 -1.54
C ARG A 148 0.68 -29.87 -1.39
N ARG A 149 1.89 -29.84 -0.85
CA ARG A 149 2.65 -31.05 -0.53
C ARG A 149 2.42 -31.45 0.92
N GLY A 150 2.10 -32.71 1.12
CA GLY A 150 2.04 -33.33 2.44
C GLY A 150 3.44 -33.56 3.03
N LYS A 151 3.49 -34.07 4.27
CA LYS A 151 4.74 -34.49 4.91
C LYS A 151 5.44 -35.65 4.18
N ASP A 152 4.69 -36.39 3.35
CA ASP A 152 5.15 -37.46 2.47
C ASP A 152 5.75 -36.93 1.14
N ASN A 153 5.84 -35.60 0.97
CA ASN A 153 6.29 -34.90 -0.23
C ASN A 153 5.43 -35.15 -1.49
N LEU A 154 4.28 -35.82 -1.36
CA LEU A 154 3.33 -35.99 -2.45
C LEU A 154 2.54 -34.69 -2.64
N ALA A 155 2.42 -34.26 -3.90
CA ALA A 155 1.65 -33.07 -4.26
C ALA A 155 0.17 -33.43 -4.46
N THR A 156 -0.69 -32.78 -3.70
CA THR A 156 -2.15 -32.78 -3.90
C THR A 156 -2.53 -31.50 -4.62
N THR A 157 -3.23 -31.63 -5.75
CA THR A 157 -3.85 -30.48 -6.42
C THR A 157 -5.06 -30.05 -5.61
N LEU A 158 -5.07 -28.80 -5.17
CA LEU A 158 -6.19 -28.20 -4.44
C LEU A 158 -7.20 -27.62 -5.43
N THR A 159 -6.71 -26.89 -6.43
CA THR A 159 -7.55 -26.19 -7.39
C THR A 159 -6.85 -26.10 -8.74
N ARG A 160 -7.64 -26.24 -9.81
CA ARG A 160 -7.22 -25.94 -11.18
C ARG A 160 -8.31 -25.11 -11.85
N LEU A 161 -8.00 -23.88 -12.23
CA LEU A 161 -8.91 -23.01 -12.97
C LEU A 161 -8.56 -23.03 -14.44
N GLN A 162 -9.55 -23.24 -15.30
CA GLN A 162 -9.40 -23.21 -16.76
C GLN A 162 -10.01 -21.94 -17.39
N ASN A 163 -10.55 -21.04 -16.56
CA ASN A 163 -11.25 -19.86 -17.05
C ASN A 163 -10.27 -18.89 -17.70
N ILE A 164 -10.69 -18.33 -18.84
CA ILE A 164 -10.00 -17.20 -19.50
C ILE A 164 -10.18 -15.87 -18.75
N HIS A 165 -11.14 -15.83 -17.83
CA HIS A 165 -11.38 -14.69 -16.94
C HIS A 165 -11.66 -15.19 -15.52
N VAL A 166 -10.98 -14.63 -14.54
CA VAL A 166 -11.18 -14.90 -13.10
C VAL A 166 -11.71 -13.63 -12.43
N ASP A 167 -13.00 -13.60 -12.09
CA ASP A 167 -13.60 -12.43 -11.41
C ASP A 167 -13.03 -12.26 -10.00
N GLU A 168 -13.04 -13.33 -9.20
CA GLU A 168 -12.44 -13.37 -7.88
C GLU A 168 -12.10 -14.82 -7.50
N HIS A 169 -10.94 -15.04 -6.90
CA HIS A 169 -10.52 -16.33 -6.36
C HIS A 169 -9.59 -16.12 -5.18
N PHE A 170 -9.65 -16.96 -4.16
CA PHE A 170 -8.69 -16.94 -3.05
C PHE A 170 -8.50 -18.33 -2.49
N THR A 171 -7.31 -18.61 -1.96
CA THR A 171 -7.02 -19.90 -1.31
C THR A 171 -7.93 -20.06 -0.08
N GLU A 172 -8.57 -21.21 0.08
CA GLU A 172 -9.54 -21.44 1.18
C GLU A 172 -8.91 -21.32 2.59
N PRO A 173 -9.72 -21.00 3.63
CA PRO A 173 -11.14 -20.62 3.62
C PRO A 173 -11.38 -19.09 3.75
N LEU A 174 -12.65 -18.68 3.60
CA LEU A 174 -13.15 -17.33 3.94
C LEU A 174 -13.40 -17.23 5.45
N ASP A 175 -12.77 -16.26 6.10
CA ASP A 175 -12.92 -16.01 7.54
C ASP A 175 -13.96 -14.93 7.84
N HIS A 176 -14.71 -15.13 8.91
CA HIS A 176 -15.69 -14.18 9.42
C HIS A 176 -16.01 -14.46 10.89
N ALA A 177 -16.45 -13.44 11.64
CA ALA A 177 -16.95 -13.61 13.01
C ALA A 177 -18.49 -13.78 13.06
N PHE A 178 -19.17 -13.10 12.13
CA PHE A 178 -20.61 -13.24 11.85
C PHE A 178 -20.78 -13.87 10.48
N GLU A 179 -21.83 -14.67 10.27
CA GLU A 179 -22.12 -15.18 8.92
C GLU A 179 -22.16 -14.00 7.94
N SER A 180 -21.28 -14.05 6.94
CA SER A 180 -21.08 -12.91 6.07
C SER A 180 -22.11 -12.89 4.95
N ILE A 181 -22.70 -11.72 4.70
CA ILE A 181 -23.49 -11.49 3.49
C ILE A 181 -22.51 -11.24 2.33
N GLY A 182 -22.31 -12.27 1.50
CA GLY A 182 -21.43 -12.25 0.33
C GLY A 182 -20.29 -13.26 0.41
N SER A 183 -19.61 -13.48 -0.73
CA SER A 183 -18.62 -14.56 -0.89
C SER A 183 -17.19 -14.09 -1.21
N GLY A 184 -16.92 -12.79 -1.16
CA GLY A 184 -15.66 -12.18 -1.64
C GLY A 184 -15.24 -10.93 -0.87
N SER A 185 -14.26 -10.19 -1.37
CA SER A 185 -13.81 -8.90 -0.82
C SER A 185 -14.93 -7.83 -0.87
N LEU A 186 -14.75 -6.70 -0.18
CA LEU A 186 -15.73 -5.60 -0.23
C LEU A 186 -15.93 -5.04 -1.64
N LYS A 187 -14.95 -5.24 -2.50
CA LYS A 187 -14.91 -4.72 -3.86
C LYS A 187 -15.04 -3.19 -3.90
N LEU A 188 -14.36 -2.50 -2.98
CA LEU A 188 -14.33 -1.03 -2.99
C LEU A 188 -13.79 -0.51 -4.34
N PRO A 189 -14.19 0.70 -4.76
CA PRO A 189 -13.68 1.30 -6.00
C PRO A 189 -12.16 1.40 -5.98
N ILE A 190 -11.52 0.91 -7.04
CA ILE A 190 -10.09 1.04 -7.23
C ILE A 190 -9.83 2.28 -8.09
N LYS A 191 -9.12 3.27 -7.56
CA LYS A 191 -8.69 4.46 -8.31
C LYS A 191 -7.18 4.53 -8.38
N ARG A 192 -6.67 4.81 -9.58
CA ARG A 192 -5.25 5.14 -9.78
C ARG A 192 -4.96 6.50 -9.18
N THR A 193 -3.79 6.63 -8.59
CA THR A 193 -3.25 7.93 -8.16
C THR A 193 -3.15 8.85 -9.38
N PRO A 194 -3.75 10.04 -9.36
CA PRO A 194 -3.56 11.02 -10.42
C PRO A 194 -2.08 11.39 -10.56
N GLU A 195 -1.61 11.67 -11.77
CA GLU A 195 -0.24 12.16 -11.97
C GLU A 195 -0.25 13.69 -12.01
N ILE A 196 0.61 14.30 -11.20
CA ILE A 196 0.91 15.74 -11.25
C ILE A 196 2.35 15.87 -11.77
N PRO A 197 2.55 16.13 -13.07
CA PRO A 197 3.89 16.26 -13.61
C PRO A 197 4.61 17.47 -13.01
N PHE A 198 5.92 17.35 -12.82
CA PHE A 198 6.69 18.51 -12.39
C PHE A 198 6.69 19.58 -13.49
N PRO A 199 6.42 20.84 -13.16
CA PRO A 199 6.42 21.92 -14.14
C PRO A 199 7.85 22.28 -14.55
N ALA A 200 8.01 23.11 -15.58
CA ALA A 200 9.32 23.63 -15.95
C ALA A 200 9.97 24.39 -14.78
N VAL A 201 11.30 24.33 -14.65
CA VAL A 201 12.03 24.96 -13.52
C VAL A 201 11.74 26.45 -13.37
N SER A 202 11.38 27.16 -14.45
CA SER A 202 10.96 28.57 -14.39
C SER A 202 9.64 28.83 -13.65
N LYS A 203 8.89 27.77 -13.31
CA LYS A 203 7.67 27.79 -12.50
C LYS A 203 7.90 27.37 -11.05
N TRP A 204 9.16 27.13 -10.68
CA TRP A 204 9.56 26.72 -9.34
C TRP A 204 9.96 27.95 -8.55
N VAL A 205 9.71 27.90 -7.26
CA VAL A 205 10.22 28.86 -6.29
C VAL A 205 10.87 28.11 -5.14
N ASN A 206 12.04 28.55 -4.70
CA ASN A 206 12.70 28.03 -3.52
C ASN A 206 12.19 28.80 -2.29
N VAL A 207 11.69 28.08 -1.28
CA VAL A 207 11.18 28.71 -0.05
C VAL A 207 12.24 29.57 0.65
N ARG A 208 13.54 29.27 0.48
CA ARG A 208 14.63 30.06 1.06
C ARG A 208 14.81 31.44 0.44
N ASP A 209 14.27 31.69 -0.75
CA ASP A 209 14.25 33.04 -1.33
C ASP A 209 13.46 34.02 -0.44
N PHE A 210 12.60 33.49 0.44
CA PHE A 210 11.77 34.22 1.38
C PHE A 210 12.24 34.10 2.84
N GLU A 211 13.45 33.57 3.09
CA GLU A 211 13.97 33.32 4.45
C GLU A 211 14.07 34.61 5.30
N HIS A 212 14.23 35.78 4.66
CA HIS A 212 14.21 37.08 5.32
C HIS A 212 12.88 37.42 6.02
N LEU A 213 11.80 36.66 5.75
CA LEU A 213 10.49 36.80 6.42
C LEU A 213 10.33 35.87 7.63
N VAL A 214 11.28 34.97 7.88
CA VAL A 214 11.27 34.05 9.03
C VAL A 214 11.46 34.85 10.32
N LYS A 215 10.61 34.60 11.32
CA LYS A 215 10.66 35.30 12.62
C LYS A 215 10.73 34.30 13.75
N ASN A 216 11.77 34.37 14.57
CA ASN A 216 11.95 33.45 15.71
C ASN A 216 11.87 31.96 15.32
N GLY A 217 12.30 31.61 14.11
CA GLY A 217 12.20 30.24 13.58
C GLY A 217 10.86 29.88 12.94
N ASP A 218 9.85 30.75 12.98
CA ASP A 218 8.56 30.54 12.31
C ASP A 218 8.65 30.87 10.81
N TRP A 219 8.48 29.84 9.99
CA TRP A 219 8.53 29.87 8.53
C TRP A 219 7.20 30.24 7.88
N ALA A 220 6.09 30.31 8.61
CA ALA A 220 4.76 30.43 8.02
C ALA A 220 4.64 31.65 7.08
N SER A 221 5.24 32.79 7.44
CA SER A 221 5.22 33.98 6.58
C SER A 221 6.09 33.85 5.34
N ALA A 222 7.22 33.14 5.43
CA ALA A 222 8.10 32.87 4.29
C ALA A 222 7.45 31.88 3.32
N ILE A 223 6.86 30.80 3.83
CA ILE A 223 6.16 29.80 3.02
C ILE A 223 4.94 30.42 2.35
N GLN A 224 4.14 31.21 3.08
CA GLN A 224 3.00 31.90 2.48
C GLN A 224 3.44 32.86 1.37
N ALA A 225 4.53 33.60 1.54
CA ALA A 225 5.06 34.48 0.50
C ALA A 225 5.55 33.70 -0.73
N ALA A 226 6.17 32.53 -0.52
CA ALA A 226 6.55 31.63 -1.61
C ALA A 226 5.32 31.15 -2.39
N VAL A 227 4.24 30.73 -1.72
CA VAL A 227 2.95 30.37 -2.34
C VAL A 227 2.36 31.56 -3.10
N ASP A 228 2.31 32.74 -2.47
CA ASP A 228 1.69 33.93 -3.02
C ASP A 228 2.50 34.57 -4.16
N SER A 229 3.75 34.16 -4.36
CA SER A 229 4.55 34.53 -5.55
C SER A 229 4.08 33.87 -6.85
N GLY A 230 3.10 32.95 -6.76
CA GLY A 230 2.44 32.31 -7.90
C GLY A 230 3.22 31.20 -8.61
N PRO A 231 4.04 30.38 -7.94
CA PRO A 231 4.69 29.24 -8.59
C PRO A 231 3.69 28.09 -8.81
N GLU A 232 4.04 27.16 -9.69
CA GLU A 232 3.34 25.88 -9.77
C GLU A 232 3.94 24.85 -8.79
N LEU A 233 5.20 25.05 -8.40
CA LEU A 233 5.93 24.20 -7.45
C LEU A 233 6.71 25.05 -6.43
N VAL A 234 6.53 24.74 -5.15
CA VAL A 234 7.36 25.30 -4.06
C VAL A 234 8.36 24.24 -3.61
N TYR A 235 9.65 24.58 -3.67
CA TYR A 235 10.74 23.68 -3.33
C TYR A 235 11.30 23.98 -1.93
N PHE A 236 11.46 22.92 -1.13
CA PHE A 236 11.91 22.92 0.25
C PHE A 236 13.26 22.18 0.34
N PRO A 237 14.39 22.87 0.13
CA PRO A 237 15.72 22.24 0.20
C PRO A 237 16.04 21.70 1.60
N ASP A 238 16.76 20.58 1.66
CA ASP A 238 17.25 20.01 2.93
C ASP A 238 17.95 21.06 3.80
N GLY A 239 17.50 21.20 5.05
CA GLY A 239 18.09 22.10 6.04
C GLY A 239 17.21 22.27 7.27
N PRO A 240 16.78 23.50 7.62
CA PRO A 240 16.01 23.73 8.83
C PRO A 240 14.67 22.99 8.78
N LYS A 241 14.17 22.58 9.94
CA LYS A 241 12.76 22.23 10.12
C LYS A 241 11.93 23.47 9.78
N TYR A 242 10.94 23.32 8.91
CA TYR A 242 10.08 24.42 8.49
C TYR A 242 8.93 24.59 9.49
N SER A 243 9.27 24.98 10.72
CA SER A 243 8.29 25.16 11.79
C SER A 243 7.32 26.30 11.46
N ILE A 244 6.02 26.06 11.60
CA ILE A 244 4.96 27.04 11.36
C ILE A 244 4.17 27.32 12.65
N GLY A 245 3.98 28.59 12.98
CA GLY A 245 3.18 29.04 14.13
C GLY A 245 1.74 29.45 13.76
N LYS A 246 1.41 29.45 12.46
CA LYS A 246 0.10 29.81 11.93
C LYS A 246 -0.14 29.10 10.60
N ASP A 247 -1.40 29.02 10.21
CA ASP A 247 -1.81 28.41 8.95
C ASP A 247 -1.12 29.04 7.74
N VAL A 248 -0.77 28.17 6.79
CA VAL A 248 -0.34 28.54 5.44
C VAL A 248 -1.40 28.04 4.47
N ILE A 249 -1.96 28.94 3.68
CA ILE A 249 -3.02 28.63 2.72
C ILE A 249 -2.36 28.36 1.37
N LEU A 250 -2.47 27.12 0.88
CA LEU A 250 -2.13 26.78 -0.50
C LEU A 250 -3.25 27.25 -1.42
N ARG A 251 -2.91 28.00 -2.47
CA ARG A 251 -3.86 28.63 -3.38
C ARG A 251 -3.23 28.95 -4.73
N GLY A 252 -4.06 29.38 -5.68
CA GLY A 252 -3.58 29.85 -7.00
C GLY A 252 -3.00 28.70 -7.84
N PRO A 253 -1.85 28.88 -8.51
CA PRO A 253 -1.30 27.89 -9.43
C PRO A 253 -0.52 26.76 -8.75
N VAL A 254 -0.29 26.81 -7.43
CA VAL A 254 0.51 25.80 -6.72
C VAL A 254 -0.14 24.42 -6.83
N ARG A 255 0.62 23.41 -7.29
CA ARG A 255 0.18 22.01 -7.36
C ARG A 255 1.14 21.06 -6.65
N THR A 256 2.39 21.47 -6.42
CA THR A 256 3.41 20.61 -5.81
C THR A 256 4.16 21.34 -4.71
N LEU A 257 4.26 20.71 -3.55
CA LEU A 257 5.29 21.01 -2.55
C LEU A 257 6.33 19.89 -2.61
N LEU A 258 7.57 20.24 -2.96
CA LEU A 258 8.66 19.28 -3.17
C LEU A 258 9.74 19.45 -2.11
N GLY A 259 10.01 18.39 -1.35
CA GLY A 259 11.15 18.34 -0.43
C GLY A 259 12.46 17.99 -1.15
N GLY A 260 13.58 18.46 -0.61
CA GLY A 260 14.92 18.11 -1.07
C GLY A 260 15.29 16.64 -0.79
N SER A 261 14.69 16.07 0.24
CA SER A 261 14.75 14.66 0.61
C SER A 261 13.56 14.32 1.52
N PRO A 262 13.28 13.03 1.80
CA PRO A 262 12.24 12.62 2.74
C PRO A 262 12.41 13.14 4.18
N LYS A 263 13.51 13.84 4.50
CA LYS A 263 13.74 14.48 5.80
C LYS A 263 13.22 15.92 5.86
N ALA A 264 12.87 16.53 4.73
CA ALA A 264 12.26 17.85 4.73
C ALA A 264 10.87 17.75 5.37
N SER A 265 10.59 18.61 6.35
CA SER A 265 9.34 18.60 7.11
C SER A 265 8.84 20.02 7.35
N ILE A 266 7.53 20.20 7.17
CA ILE A 266 6.78 21.34 7.70
C ILE A 266 6.23 20.91 9.06
N GLU A 267 6.69 21.54 10.12
CA GLU A 267 6.42 21.10 11.49
C GLU A 267 5.59 22.13 12.25
N ASN A 268 4.91 21.69 13.30
CA ASN A 268 4.29 22.60 14.27
C ASN A 268 4.62 22.15 15.70
N ASP A 269 4.81 23.10 16.60
CA ASP A 269 5.17 22.83 18.01
C ASP A 269 3.94 22.60 18.90
N ALA A 270 2.80 22.21 18.33
CA ALA A 270 1.54 22.11 19.09
C ALA A 270 1.36 20.72 19.71
N ASP A 271 0.98 20.69 20.98
CA ASP A 271 0.62 19.45 21.68
C ASP A 271 -0.73 18.86 21.21
N ASP A 272 -1.62 19.71 20.68
CA ASP A 272 -2.92 19.33 20.13
C ASP A 272 -2.92 19.40 18.59
N PRO A 273 -2.87 18.25 17.88
CA PRO A 273 -2.83 18.22 16.43
C PRO A 273 -4.06 18.84 15.75
N GLU A 274 -5.22 18.85 16.40
CA GLU A 274 -6.46 19.33 15.75
C GLU A 274 -6.51 20.86 15.67
N ASN A 275 -5.89 21.54 16.64
CA ASN A 275 -5.85 23.00 16.75
C ASN A 275 -4.47 23.58 16.39
N SER A 276 -3.58 22.79 15.81
CA SER A 276 -2.26 23.23 15.39
C SER A 276 -2.27 23.97 14.06
N ALA A 277 -1.22 24.77 13.83
CA ALA A 277 -0.98 25.40 12.54
C ALA A 277 -0.88 24.35 11.43
N ALA A 278 -1.61 24.57 10.34
CA ALA A 278 -1.72 23.61 9.25
C ALA A 278 -1.31 24.20 7.90
N ILE A 279 -0.96 23.30 6.97
CA ILE A 279 -1.08 23.61 5.55
C ILE A 279 -2.54 23.41 5.14
N VAL A 280 -3.22 24.51 4.81
CA VAL A 280 -4.66 24.52 4.47
C VAL A 280 -4.83 24.52 2.95
N LEU A 281 -5.61 23.57 2.43
CA LEU A 281 -5.90 23.47 1.00
C LEU A 281 -7.09 24.36 0.64
N ASP A 282 -6.87 25.43 -0.14
CA ASP A 282 -7.96 26.27 -0.65
C ASP A 282 -8.84 25.51 -1.66
N ALA A 283 -10.09 25.95 -1.83
CA ALA A 283 -11.12 25.27 -2.61
C ALA A 283 -11.04 25.51 -4.13
N ASP A 284 -10.21 26.45 -4.58
CA ASP A 284 -9.95 26.71 -6.00
C ASP A 284 -8.91 25.74 -6.62
N LEU A 285 -8.26 24.93 -5.78
CA LEU A 285 -7.26 23.96 -6.21
C LEU A 285 -7.93 22.66 -6.70
N PRO A 286 -7.62 22.17 -7.92
CA PRO A 286 -8.14 20.88 -8.35
C PRO A 286 -7.45 19.72 -7.62
N MET A 287 -6.13 19.79 -7.47
CA MET A 287 -5.31 18.78 -6.82
C MET A 287 -3.96 19.34 -6.35
N VAL A 288 -3.42 18.79 -5.27
CA VAL A 288 -2.10 19.13 -4.72
C VAL A 288 -1.35 17.84 -4.35
N GLN A 289 -0.04 17.81 -4.60
CA GLN A 289 0.84 16.79 -4.07
C GLN A 289 1.89 17.34 -3.10
N PHE A 290 2.13 16.57 -2.03
CA PHE A 290 3.33 16.61 -1.22
C PHE A 290 4.24 15.50 -1.70
N HIS A 291 5.43 15.86 -2.19
CA HIS A 291 6.39 14.93 -2.76
C HIS A 291 7.71 15.03 -2.00
N MET A 292 8.11 13.95 -1.31
CA MET A 292 9.29 13.94 -0.43
C MET A 292 9.28 15.05 0.65
N LEU A 293 8.12 15.58 1.00
CA LEU A 293 7.97 16.63 2.01
C LEU A 293 6.97 16.17 3.06
N ALA A 294 7.44 15.95 4.28
CA ALA A 294 6.56 15.65 5.39
C ALA A 294 5.82 16.89 5.88
N SER A 295 4.65 16.66 6.48
CA SER A 295 3.88 17.72 7.14
C SER A 295 3.22 17.16 8.39
N ASP A 296 3.38 17.87 9.51
CA ASP A 296 2.76 17.47 10.79
C ASP A 296 1.24 17.60 10.71
N HIS A 297 0.74 18.62 10.02
CA HIS A 297 -0.70 18.85 9.86
C HIS A 297 -1.04 19.39 8.46
N ILE A 298 -1.90 18.66 7.76
CA ILE A 298 -2.54 19.11 6.52
C ILE A 298 -4.05 19.19 6.75
N LYS A 299 -4.67 20.31 6.40
CA LYS A 299 -6.11 20.52 6.52
C LYS A 299 -6.78 20.55 5.16
N GLN A 300 -7.53 19.49 4.86
CA GLN A 300 -8.31 19.30 3.63
C GLN A 300 -9.80 19.56 3.90
N ASP A 301 -10.16 20.83 4.15
CA ASP A 301 -11.56 21.27 4.26
C ASP A 301 -12.06 21.88 2.93
N SER A 302 -11.77 21.17 1.83
CA SER A 302 -12.03 21.63 0.47
C SER A 302 -12.12 20.45 -0.50
N PRO A 303 -12.76 20.61 -1.68
CA PRO A 303 -12.90 19.53 -2.66
C PRO A 303 -11.58 19.14 -3.35
N THR A 304 -10.49 19.84 -3.03
CA THR A 304 -9.14 19.62 -3.57
C THR A 304 -8.67 18.21 -3.33
N THR A 305 -8.27 17.50 -4.39
CA THR A 305 -7.65 16.17 -4.26
C THR A 305 -6.24 16.29 -3.68
N LEU A 306 -5.92 15.51 -2.65
CA LEU A 306 -4.63 15.52 -1.97
C LEU A 306 -3.84 14.24 -2.28
N LEU A 307 -2.57 14.38 -2.64
CA LEU A 307 -1.62 13.28 -2.87
C LEU A 307 -0.45 13.40 -1.89
N LEU A 308 -0.14 12.33 -1.17
CA LEU A 308 1.07 12.20 -0.38
C LEU A 308 1.97 11.14 -1.02
N ARG A 309 3.21 11.50 -1.37
CA ARG A 309 4.14 10.64 -2.10
C ARG A 309 5.54 10.66 -1.50
N HIS A 310 6.05 9.49 -1.13
CA HIS A 310 7.43 9.30 -0.65
C HIS A 310 7.78 10.17 0.57
N CYS A 311 6.81 10.37 1.46
CA CYS A 311 6.93 11.22 2.63
C CYS A 311 6.17 10.61 3.81
N ASN A 312 6.39 11.15 5.00
CA ASN A 312 5.55 10.86 6.17
C ASN A 312 4.53 11.98 6.36
N SER A 313 3.39 11.67 6.98
CA SER A 313 2.44 12.67 7.45
C SER A 313 1.86 12.21 8.78
N ASP A 314 1.69 13.14 9.71
CA ASP A 314 1.25 12.82 11.07
C ASP A 314 -0.25 13.03 11.30
N HIS A 315 -0.80 14.14 10.79
CA HIS A 315 -2.23 14.46 10.92
C HIS A 315 -2.81 15.06 9.62
N ILE A 316 -3.94 14.51 9.19
CA ILE A 316 -4.70 15.02 8.04
C ILE A 316 -6.12 15.27 8.54
N SER A 317 -6.46 16.53 8.82
CA SER A 317 -7.83 16.89 9.18
C SER A 317 -8.64 17.14 7.91
N ALA A 318 -9.89 16.69 7.93
CA ALA A 318 -10.78 16.78 6.78
C ALA A 318 -12.18 17.20 7.23
N GLY A 319 -12.74 18.17 6.49
CA GLY A 319 -14.13 18.58 6.68
C GLY A 319 -15.10 17.83 5.76
N PRO A 320 -16.41 18.10 5.88
CA PRO A 320 -17.44 17.37 5.12
C PRO A 320 -17.32 17.47 3.59
N ASN A 321 -16.64 18.50 3.10
CA ASN A 321 -16.43 18.76 1.67
C ASN A 321 -15.05 18.30 1.18
N CYS A 322 -14.32 17.50 1.95
CA CYS A 322 -12.97 17.06 1.60
C CYS A 322 -12.94 16.33 0.24
N GLY A 323 -11.90 16.61 -0.52
CA GLY A 323 -11.57 15.91 -1.76
C GLY A 323 -11.07 14.49 -1.50
N GLU A 324 -10.61 13.87 -2.58
CA GLU A 324 -10.02 12.53 -2.53
C GLU A 324 -8.61 12.58 -1.93
N LEU A 325 -8.22 11.52 -1.22
CA LEU A 325 -6.89 11.38 -0.64
C LEU A 325 -6.18 10.16 -1.26
N PHE A 326 -5.01 10.39 -1.83
CA PHE A 326 -4.13 9.36 -2.36
C PHE A 326 -2.83 9.34 -1.56
N ILE A 327 -2.38 8.15 -1.17
CA ILE A 327 -1.17 7.95 -0.37
C ILE A 327 -0.31 6.90 -1.05
N GLU A 328 0.94 7.22 -1.36
CA GLU A 328 1.89 6.30 -1.97
C GLU A 328 3.21 6.31 -1.22
N ASP A 329 3.70 5.12 -0.84
CA ASP A 329 5.03 4.93 -0.25
C ASP A 329 5.23 5.84 0.98
N THR A 330 4.38 5.66 1.99
CA THR A 330 4.21 6.60 3.11
C THR A 330 4.13 5.83 4.43
N GLY A 331 4.89 6.30 5.42
CA GLY A 331 4.75 5.88 6.81
C GLY A 331 4.05 6.91 7.68
N GLY A 332 3.72 6.53 8.91
CA GLY A 332 3.15 7.45 9.90
C GLY A 332 2.02 6.85 10.72
N LYS A 333 1.08 7.72 11.11
CA LYS A 333 -0.12 7.38 11.88
C LYS A 333 -1.32 7.95 11.16
N PHE A 334 -2.33 7.13 10.90
CA PHE A 334 -3.45 7.56 10.07
C PHE A 334 -4.75 7.59 10.85
N ARG A 335 -5.45 8.72 10.74
CA ARG A 335 -6.78 8.94 11.30
C ARG A 335 -7.63 9.49 10.18
N PHE A 336 -8.57 8.67 9.71
CA PHE A 336 -9.48 9.04 8.64
C PHE A 336 -10.84 9.31 9.25
N SER A 337 -11.35 10.51 8.99
CA SER A 337 -12.65 10.95 9.46
C SER A 337 -13.74 10.64 8.44
N LYS A 338 -14.98 10.87 8.87
CA LYS A 338 -16.16 10.77 8.03
C LYS A 338 -15.97 11.60 6.76
N HIS A 339 -16.47 11.07 5.64
CA HIS A 339 -16.42 11.69 4.29
C HIS A 339 -15.11 11.52 3.52
N GLN A 340 -14.00 11.18 4.18
CA GLN A 340 -12.75 10.90 3.46
C GLN A 340 -12.87 9.63 2.62
N ARG A 341 -12.35 9.70 1.39
CA ARG A 341 -12.14 8.55 0.51
C ARG A 341 -10.66 8.44 0.21
N VAL A 342 -10.07 7.34 0.67
CA VAL A 342 -8.63 7.15 0.72
C VAL A 342 -8.23 5.97 -0.15
N TRP A 343 -7.27 6.19 -1.03
CA TRP A 343 -6.58 5.15 -1.80
C TRP A 343 -5.10 5.15 -1.44
N ALA A 344 -4.65 4.09 -0.77
CA ALA A 344 -3.26 3.93 -0.36
C ALA A 344 -2.57 2.80 -1.12
N ARG A 345 -1.32 3.00 -1.52
CA ARG A 345 -0.44 1.97 -2.11
C ARG A 345 0.89 2.00 -1.38
N GLN A 346 1.30 0.89 -0.78
CA GLN A 346 2.43 0.88 0.16
C GLN A 346 2.11 1.86 1.31
N LEU A 347 1.42 1.34 2.32
CA LEU A 347 1.16 2.07 3.56
C LEU A 347 1.93 1.40 4.69
N ASN A 348 2.78 2.16 5.38
CA ASN A 348 3.66 1.63 6.42
C ASN A 348 3.50 2.32 7.78
N PRO A 349 2.36 2.18 8.48
CA PRO A 349 2.24 2.71 9.83
C PRO A 349 3.02 1.85 10.83
N GLU A 350 3.63 2.51 11.81
CA GLU A 350 4.50 1.85 12.80
C GLU A 350 4.36 2.49 14.19
N THR A 351 3.13 2.55 14.71
CA THR A 351 2.85 3.16 16.02
C THR A 351 2.86 2.15 17.17
N LYS A 352 3.36 2.57 18.33
CA LYS A 352 3.42 1.75 19.55
C LYS A 352 2.25 2.05 20.49
N GLY A 353 1.53 1.02 20.93
CA GLY A 353 0.55 1.11 22.03
C GLY A 353 -0.74 1.87 21.73
N VAL A 354 -0.89 2.43 20.52
CA VAL A 354 -2.11 3.05 20.01
C VAL A 354 -2.46 2.43 18.66
N PRO A 355 -3.72 2.54 18.20
CA PRO A 355 -4.09 2.09 16.88
C PRO A 355 -3.24 2.75 15.79
N GLU A 356 -2.77 1.96 14.84
CA GLU A 356 -1.99 2.46 13.71
C GLU A 356 -2.85 3.25 12.73
N ILE A 357 -3.99 2.67 12.38
CA ILE A 357 -5.01 3.29 11.53
C ILE A 357 -6.32 3.34 12.31
N ILE A 358 -6.99 4.49 12.31
CA ILE A 358 -8.40 4.61 12.66
C ILE A 358 -9.13 5.12 11.43
N ASN A 359 -10.16 4.40 10.99
CA ASN A 359 -11.09 4.83 9.97
C ASN A 359 -12.48 4.95 10.61
N ASP A 360 -12.94 6.18 10.84
CA ASP A 360 -14.20 6.48 11.52
C ASP A 360 -15.20 7.14 10.55
N GLY A 361 -16.06 6.31 9.95
CA GLY A 361 -17.06 6.71 8.95
C GLY A 361 -16.52 7.04 7.56
N GLY A 362 -15.25 6.77 7.27
CA GLY A 362 -14.60 6.98 5.96
C GLY A 362 -14.53 5.72 5.09
N GLN A 363 -14.03 5.89 3.87
CA GLN A 363 -13.67 4.79 2.97
C GLN A 363 -12.15 4.68 2.86
N LEU A 364 -11.60 3.49 3.12
CA LEU A 364 -10.17 3.20 3.04
C LEU A 364 -9.92 1.98 2.15
N TRP A 365 -9.25 2.21 1.03
CA TRP A 365 -8.74 1.16 0.16
C TRP A 365 -7.21 1.13 0.22
N VAL A 366 -6.62 -0.03 0.50
CA VAL A 366 -5.16 -0.20 0.66
C VAL A 366 -4.65 -1.34 -0.19
N LEU A 367 -3.65 -1.07 -1.04
CA LEU A 367 -2.84 -2.08 -1.70
C LEU A 367 -1.48 -2.18 -1.01
N GLY A 368 -1.27 -3.25 -0.25
CA GLY A 368 -0.03 -3.45 0.49
C GLY A 368 0.07 -2.60 1.75
N LEU A 369 -0.32 -3.20 2.88
CA LEU A 369 -0.16 -2.64 4.22
C LEU A 369 1.01 -3.34 4.93
N LYS A 370 1.97 -2.60 5.49
CA LYS A 370 2.96 -3.17 6.41
C LYS A 370 2.84 -2.48 7.76
N THR A 371 2.76 -3.26 8.83
CA THR A 371 2.64 -2.73 10.19
C THR A 371 3.72 -3.27 11.10
N GLU A 372 4.12 -2.51 12.11
CA GLU A 372 5.03 -2.96 13.16
C GLU A 372 4.50 -2.75 14.57
N TYR A 373 5.20 -3.32 15.56
CA TYR A 373 4.88 -3.19 16.97
C TYR A 373 3.57 -3.84 17.37
N ILE A 374 3.30 -3.83 18.67
CA ILE A 374 2.07 -4.36 19.23
C ILE A 374 1.12 -3.20 19.45
N SER A 375 0.06 -3.23 18.67
CA SER A 375 -0.94 -2.19 18.47
C SER A 375 -2.12 -2.82 17.76
N THR A 376 -3.31 -2.26 17.94
CA THR A 376 -4.40 -2.49 16.98
C THR A 376 -3.96 -1.95 15.63
N LYS A 377 -4.02 -2.76 14.57
CA LYS A 377 -3.57 -2.36 13.23
C LYS A 377 -4.57 -1.44 12.57
N ILE A 378 -5.85 -1.79 12.66
CA ILE A 378 -6.95 -0.97 12.16
C ILE A 378 -8.09 -1.01 13.17
N GLU A 379 -8.58 0.17 13.54
CA GLU A 379 -9.91 0.35 14.11
C GLU A 379 -10.84 0.91 13.02
N ASN A 380 -11.88 0.15 12.67
CA ASN A 380 -12.87 0.50 11.66
C ASN A 380 -14.21 0.77 12.35
N LEU A 381 -14.64 2.04 12.34
CA LEU A 381 -15.69 2.58 13.21
C LEU A 381 -16.70 3.42 12.40
N GLY A 382 -17.84 3.73 13.02
CA GLY A 382 -18.74 4.80 12.54
C GLY A 382 -19.38 4.53 11.17
N GLY A 383 -19.52 3.27 10.76
CA GLY A 383 -20.03 2.90 9.45
C GLY A 383 -18.99 2.97 8.34
N ALA A 384 -17.71 2.94 8.69
CA ALA A 384 -16.59 2.94 7.76
C ALA A 384 -16.58 1.71 6.83
N GLN A 385 -15.87 1.85 5.71
CA GLN A 385 -15.60 0.76 4.78
C GLN A 385 -14.09 0.65 4.57
N THR A 386 -13.51 -0.51 4.88
CA THR A 386 -12.05 -0.73 4.77
C THR A 386 -11.73 -2.01 3.98
N GLU A 387 -10.93 -1.89 2.91
CA GLU A 387 -10.45 -3.02 2.12
C GLU A 387 -8.91 -3.01 2.09
N VAL A 388 -8.28 -4.09 2.57
CA VAL A 388 -6.83 -4.29 2.53
C VAL A 388 -6.49 -5.44 1.60
N LEU A 389 -5.85 -5.12 0.47
CA LEU A 389 -5.42 -6.03 -0.57
C LEU A 389 -3.92 -6.33 -0.43
N GLY A 390 -3.65 -7.33 0.41
CA GLY A 390 -2.30 -7.78 0.72
C GLY A 390 -1.59 -6.87 1.72
N GLY A 391 -0.71 -7.47 2.50
CA GLY A 391 0.04 -6.79 3.54
C GLY A 391 0.76 -7.75 4.47
N LEU A 392 1.63 -7.21 5.31
CA LEU A 392 2.31 -7.94 6.37
C LEU A 392 2.09 -7.27 7.72
N MET A 393 1.55 -8.04 8.67
CA MET A 393 1.52 -7.64 10.07
C MET A 393 2.77 -8.16 10.80
N TYR A 394 3.55 -7.27 11.40
CA TYR A 394 4.84 -7.58 12.01
C TYR A 394 4.99 -7.08 13.45
N PRO A 395 4.41 -7.75 14.46
CA PRO A 395 4.38 -7.23 15.83
C PRO A 395 5.76 -6.99 16.49
N VAL A 396 6.83 -7.65 15.99
CA VAL A 396 8.28 -7.52 16.28
C VAL A 396 8.78 -7.55 17.75
N HIS A 397 7.95 -7.23 18.75
CA HIS A 397 8.28 -7.25 20.19
C HIS A 397 7.40 -8.23 20.98
N PRO A 398 7.76 -8.57 22.24
CA PRO A 398 6.90 -9.37 23.13
C PRO A 398 5.65 -8.58 23.56
N LEU A 399 4.51 -9.26 23.63
CA LEU A 399 3.25 -8.69 24.15
C LEU A 399 3.36 -8.33 25.62
N ILE A 400 3.00 -7.08 25.93
CA ILE A 400 2.68 -6.62 27.28
C ILE A 400 1.25 -7.07 27.63
N ASP A 401 0.34 -7.05 26.65
CA ASP A 401 -1.05 -7.51 26.78
C ASP A 401 -1.47 -8.33 25.54
N GLU A 402 -1.76 -9.61 25.74
CA GLU A 402 -2.17 -10.52 24.65
C GLU A 402 -3.67 -10.42 24.33
N SER A 403 -4.44 -9.69 25.15
CA SER A 403 -5.87 -9.45 24.95
C SER A 403 -6.17 -8.32 23.97
N LEU A 404 -5.15 -7.54 23.56
CA LEU A 404 -5.30 -6.50 22.55
C LEU A 404 -5.64 -7.14 21.18
N PRO A 405 -6.81 -6.85 20.58
CA PRO A 405 -7.16 -7.36 19.26
C PRO A 405 -6.25 -6.78 18.17
N MET A 406 -5.92 -7.57 17.16
CA MET A 406 -5.14 -7.08 16.02
C MET A 406 -5.97 -6.12 15.17
N PHE A 407 -7.24 -6.45 14.95
CA PHE A 407 -8.19 -5.61 14.25
C PHE A 407 -9.46 -5.42 15.08
N VAL A 408 -10.05 -4.24 14.97
CA VAL A 408 -11.34 -3.91 15.57
C VAL A 408 -12.27 -3.43 14.48
N ASN A 409 -13.47 -3.99 14.41
CA ASN A 409 -14.51 -3.56 13.50
C ASN A 409 -15.79 -3.33 14.32
N ARG A 410 -16.36 -2.13 14.27
CA ARG A 410 -17.59 -1.80 15.01
C ARG A 410 -18.58 -1.12 14.09
N ASP A 411 -19.72 -1.78 13.89
CA ASP A 411 -20.83 -1.34 13.04
C ASP A 411 -20.30 -0.76 11.72
N SER A 412 -19.41 -1.51 11.07
CA SER A 412 -18.64 -1.10 9.88
C SER A 412 -18.32 -2.30 8.98
N ASP A 413 -17.91 -2.03 7.74
CA ASP A 413 -17.62 -3.04 6.73
C ASP A 413 -16.10 -3.18 6.54
N ILE A 414 -15.57 -4.41 6.56
CA ILE A 414 -14.14 -4.66 6.40
C ILE A 414 -13.86 -5.93 5.58
N SER A 415 -12.84 -5.87 4.72
CA SER A 415 -12.22 -7.07 4.14
C SER A 415 -10.69 -7.00 4.19
N LEU A 416 -10.05 -8.10 4.60
CA LEU A 416 -8.62 -8.15 4.90
C LEU A 416 -7.96 -9.35 4.24
N ILE A 417 -6.84 -9.11 3.56
CA ILE A 417 -5.98 -10.12 2.97
C ILE A 417 -4.55 -9.79 3.37
N HIS A 418 -3.88 -10.64 4.15
CA HIS A 418 -2.53 -10.36 4.62
C HIS A 418 -1.82 -11.61 5.13
N GLY A 419 -0.49 -11.52 5.24
CA GLY A 419 0.32 -12.45 6.02
C GLY A 419 0.71 -11.84 7.37
N CYS A 420 1.22 -12.68 8.27
CA CYS A 420 1.86 -12.25 9.50
C CYS A 420 3.28 -12.84 9.58
N SER A 421 4.19 -12.13 10.25
CA SER A 421 5.52 -12.65 10.57
C SER A 421 5.70 -12.53 12.08
N VAL A 422 5.70 -13.67 12.77
CA VAL A 422 5.64 -13.72 14.23
C VAL A 422 6.85 -14.47 14.76
N TYR A 423 7.79 -13.75 15.39
CA TYR A 423 9.01 -14.33 15.97
C TYR A 423 9.03 -14.37 17.50
N LYS A 424 8.09 -13.67 18.15
CA LYS A 424 7.97 -13.63 19.61
C LYS A 424 6.60 -14.14 20.03
N LYS A 425 5.62 -13.25 20.13
CA LYS A 425 4.22 -13.58 20.44
C LYS A 425 3.29 -12.79 19.52
N ASN A 426 2.12 -13.34 19.22
CA ASN A 426 1.10 -12.72 18.38
C ASN A 426 -0.15 -12.37 19.18
N HIS A 427 -0.98 -11.47 18.65
CA HIS A 427 -2.31 -11.18 19.17
C HIS A 427 -3.13 -12.48 19.33
N LYS A 428 -3.77 -12.68 20.48
CA LYS A 428 -4.68 -13.84 20.69
C LYS A 428 -6.06 -13.62 20.08
N ILE A 429 -6.46 -12.36 19.91
CA ILE A 429 -7.68 -11.97 19.23
C ILE A 429 -7.25 -11.42 17.88
N TYR A 430 -7.61 -12.12 16.80
CA TYR A 430 -7.37 -11.64 15.45
C TYR A 430 -8.31 -10.47 15.15
N MET A 431 -9.61 -10.67 15.33
CA MET A 431 -10.62 -9.63 15.13
C MET A 431 -11.56 -9.56 16.32
N LEU A 432 -11.81 -8.35 16.80
CA LEU A 432 -12.94 -8.03 17.67
C LEU A 432 -14.00 -7.32 16.82
N ASP A 433 -15.08 -8.03 16.48
CA ASP A 433 -16.13 -7.55 15.58
C ASP A 433 -17.41 -7.30 16.36
N THR A 434 -17.94 -6.07 16.27
CA THR A 434 -19.21 -5.67 16.88
C THR A 434 -20.18 -5.28 15.76
N GLN A 435 -21.31 -5.97 15.67
CA GLN A 435 -22.36 -5.69 14.68
C GLN A 435 -23.72 -5.63 15.37
N ALA A 436 -24.46 -4.53 15.17
CA ALA A 436 -25.80 -4.34 15.71
C ALA A 436 -25.90 -4.60 17.23
N GLY A 437 -24.86 -4.23 17.97
CA GLY A 437 -24.77 -4.39 19.42
C GLY A 437 -24.29 -5.76 19.93
N GLU A 438 -24.11 -6.76 19.05
CA GLU A 438 -23.48 -8.04 19.40
C GLU A 438 -21.97 -7.97 19.13
N THR A 439 -21.14 -8.50 20.03
CA THR A 439 -19.68 -8.56 19.86
C THR A 439 -19.18 -10.00 19.82
N ARG A 440 -18.34 -10.32 18.83
CA ARG A 440 -17.70 -11.62 18.66
C ARG A 440 -16.20 -11.46 18.47
N GLU A 441 -15.46 -12.44 18.97
CA GLU A 441 -14.02 -12.55 18.76
C GLU A 441 -13.75 -13.62 17.71
N HIS A 442 -12.95 -13.30 16.70
CA HIS A 442 -12.33 -14.29 15.83
C HIS A 442 -10.90 -14.52 16.29
N ARG A 443 -10.55 -15.78 16.58
CA ARG A 443 -9.25 -16.18 17.14
C ARG A 443 -8.50 -17.17 16.25
N ASP A 444 -9.14 -17.67 15.21
CA ASP A 444 -8.56 -18.66 14.32
C ASP A 444 -7.52 -18.03 13.41
N TRP A 445 -6.53 -18.84 13.05
CA TRP A 445 -5.41 -18.47 12.19
C TRP A 445 -5.14 -19.61 11.23
N HIS A 446 -5.08 -19.31 9.93
CA HIS A 446 -4.65 -20.30 8.94
C HIS A 446 -3.14 -20.30 8.81
N TRP A 447 -2.54 -21.46 9.03
CA TRP A 447 -1.09 -21.61 9.01
C TRP A 447 -0.64 -22.26 7.70
N ILE A 448 0.21 -21.56 6.97
CA ILE A 448 0.72 -22.00 5.67
C ILE A 448 2.24 -21.93 5.75
N PHE A 449 2.86 -23.12 5.71
CA PHE A 449 4.32 -23.27 5.77
C PHE A 449 4.97 -22.55 6.97
N GLY A 450 4.31 -22.60 8.13
CA GLY A 450 4.78 -21.99 9.39
C GLY A 450 4.53 -20.49 9.49
N ARG A 451 3.63 -19.94 8.68
CA ARG A 451 3.25 -18.52 8.67
C ARG A 451 1.73 -18.38 8.80
N PRO A 452 1.20 -17.49 9.66
CA PRO A 452 -0.22 -17.13 9.63
C PRO A 452 -0.51 -16.33 8.37
N ILE A 453 -1.53 -16.75 7.62
CA ILE A 453 -2.01 -16.06 6.42
C ILE A 453 -3.52 -15.99 6.51
N THR A 454 -4.08 -14.80 6.28
CA THR A 454 -5.51 -14.61 6.06
C THR A 454 -5.71 -14.41 4.56
N ASN A 455 -6.29 -15.41 3.91
CA ASN A 455 -6.56 -15.37 2.47
C ASN A 455 -7.70 -14.40 2.14
N LEU A 456 -8.71 -14.35 3.01
CA LEU A 456 -9.75 -13.33 3.02
C LEU A 456 -10.52 -13.40 4.35
N TYR A 457 -10.50 -12.31 5.12
CA TYR A 457 -11.49 -12.07 6.18
C TYR A 457 -12.53 -11.09 5.69
N ARG A 458 -13.80 -11.28 6.04
CA ARG A 458 -14.89 -10.36 5.71
C ARG A 458 -15.84 -10.16 6.89
N SER A 459 -16.22 -8.90 7.10
CA SER A 459 -17.37 -8.54 7.92
C SER A 459 -18.12 -7.38 7.26
N VAL A 460 -19.44 -7.45 7.24
CA VAL A 460 -20.31 -6.45 6.63
C VAL A 460 -21.48 -6.25 7.58
N ARG A 461 -21.93 -5.02 7.71
CA ARG A 461 -23.13 -4.72 8.47
C ARG A 461 -24.36 -5.46 7.89
N PRO A 462 -25.28 -5.92 8.75
CA PRO A 462 -26.50 -6.60 8.34
C PRO A 462 -27.46 -5.73 7.52
#